data_AF-A0A965AM38-F1
#
_entry.id   AF-A0A965AM38-F1
#
_cell.length_a   1.000
_cell.length_b   1.000
_cell.length_c   1.000
_cell.angle_alpha   90.00
_cell.angle_beta   90.00
_cell.angle_gamma   90.00
#
_symmetry.space_group_name_H-M   'P 1'
#
loop_
_entity.id
_entity.type
_entity.pdbx_description
1 polymer ?
#
loop_
_entity_poly.entity_id
_entity_poly.type
_entity_poly.pdbx_seq_one_letter_code
_entity_poly.pdbx_strand_id
1 'polypeptide(L)'
;MPRPSESARNRSLPPQKRGTGRTPAGLERLKAHIRRLEGFGGTLAEANRKVLPFGIDEIDAHLPGGGLVQGALHEVFAADAGIATAFCALLAGRLAKDTENASVLWCERPWTLDAGTLYGPALLQFGVDPARLIL
;
A
#
# COMPACT_ATOMS: atom_id res chain seq x y z
N MET A 1 32.44 -28.53 34.47
CA MET A 1 31.36 -28.50 33.46
C MET A 1 31.69 -27.44 32.41
N PRO A 2 32.17 -27.80 31.22
CA PRO A 2 32.45 -26.83 30.15
C PRO A 2 31.16 -26.43 29.42
N ARG A 3 31.01 -25.13 29.11
CA ARG A 3 29.85 -24.57 28.41
C ARG A 3 29.85 -25.01 26.94
N PRO A 4 28.71 -25.42 26.35
CA PRO A 4 28.65 -25.77 24.93
C PRO A 4 28.75 -24.51 24.04
N SER A 5 29.42 -24.70 22.91
CA SER A 5 29.86 -23.70 21.94
C SER A 5 28.73 -22.95 21.23
N GLU A 6 28.84 -21.62 21.17
CA GLU A 6 28.15 -20.77 20.20
C GLU A 6 28.70 -21.03 18.79
N SER A 7 28.08 -21.94 18.03
CA SER A 7 28.46 -22.12 16.61
C SER A 7 27.33 -22.73 15.76
N ALA A 8 26.15 -22.10 15.77
CA ALA A 8 25.07 -22.55 14.86
C ALA A 8 24.02 -21.49 14.48
N ARG A 9 24.23 -20.17 14.69
CA ARG A 9 23.18 -19.16 14.46
C ARG A 9 23.44 -18.12 13.37
N ASN A 10 24.53 -18.22 12.62
CA ASN A 10 24.75 -17.31 11.49
C ASN A 10 25.31 -18.05 10.28
N ARG A 11 24.46 -18.85 9.61
CA ARG A 11 24.77 -19.25 8.23
C ARG A 11 24.44 -18.06 7.34
N SER A 12 25.47 -17.33 6.95
CA SER A 12 25.39 -16.31 5.91
C SER A 12 24.71 -16.92 4.69
N LEU A 13 23.60 -16.30 4.25
CA LEU A 13 23.01 -16.63 2.96
C LEU A 13 24.10 -16.48 1.88
N PRO A 14 24.21 -17.41 0.92
CA PRO A 14 25.19 -17.28 -0.14
C PRO A 14 25.00 -15.93 -0.83
N PRO A 15 26.09 -15.23 -1.19
CA PRO A 15 26.00 -13.94 -1.86
C PRO A 15 25.15 -14.11 -3.12
N GLN A 16 23.99 -13.46 -3.15
CA GLN A 16 23.15 -13.39 -4.32
C GLN A 16 24.01 -12.80 -5.44
N LYS A 17 24.34 -13.60 -6.47
CA LYS A 17 25.05 -13.12 -7.65
C LYS A 17 24.27 -11.93 -8.18
N ARG A 18 24.82 -10.71 -8.06
CA ARG A 18 24.28 -9.52 -8.72
C ARG A 18 24.32 -9.81 -10.21
N GLY A 19 23.21 -10.30 -10.75
CA GLY A 19 23.05 -10.52 -12.17
C GLY A 19 23.40 -9.22 -12.89
N THR A 20 24.08 -9.34 -14.02
CA THR A 20 24.42 -8.29 -14.98
C THR A 20 23.19 -7.63 -15.64
N GLY A 21 22.05 -7.61 -14.94
CA GLY A 21 20.71 -7.42 -15.47
C GLY A 21 20.12 -6.03 -15.23
N ARG A 22 20.91 -4.96 -15.25
CA ARG A 22 20.36 -3.59 -15.34
C ARG A 22 20.11 -3.21 -16.80
N THR A 23 19.50 -4.11 -17.56
CA THR A 23 19.12 -3.87 -18.96
C THR A 23 17.64 -3.50 -19.02
N PRO A 24 17.21 -2.64 -19.97
CA PRO A 24 15.80 -2.30 -20.16
C PRO A 24 14.90 -3.55 -20.29
N ALA A 25 15.40 -4.58 -21.00
CA ALA A 25 14.71 -5.86 -21.13
C ALA A 25 14.59 -6.64 -19.80
N GLY A 26 15.57 -6.53 -18.91
CA GLY A 26 15.51 -7.09 -17.56
C GLY A 26 14.46 -6.39 -16.68
N LEU A 27 14.44 -5.05 -16.74
CA LEU A 27 13.45 -4.25 -16.02
C LEU A 27 12.03 -4.54 -16.51
N GLU A 28 11.81 -4.61 -17.82
CA GLU A 28 10.48 -4.89 -18.36
C GLU A 28 9.99 -6.30 -18.02
N ARG A 29 10.88 -7.30 -18.00
CA ARG A 29 10.54 -8.64 -17.50
C ARG A 29 10.17 -8.63 -16.01
N LEU A 30 10.92 -7.90 -15.18
CA LEU A 30 10.61 -7.78 -13.76
C LEU A 30 9.27 -7.08 -13.54
N LYS A 31 9.02 -5.97 -14.23
CA LYS A 31 7.72 -5.27 -14.17
C LYS A 31 6.57 -6.17 -14.61
N ALA A 32 6.76 -6.95 -15.69
CA ALA A 32 5.75 -7.91 -16.14
C ALA A 32 5.51 -9.03 -15.10
N HIS A 33 6.57 -9.49 -14.43
CA HIS A 33 6.48 -10.48 -13.37
C HIS A 33 5.74 -9.94 -12.14
N ILE A 34 6.09 -8.73 -11.69
CA ILE A 34 5.43 -8.05 -10.57
C ILE A 34 3.94 -7.84 -10.88
N ARG A 35 3.61 -7.30 -12.06
CA ARG A 35 2.21 -7.12 -12.50
C ARG A 35 1.40 -8.43 -12.44
N ARG A 36 2.04 -9.56 -12.76
CA ARG A 36 1.40 -10.88 -12.70
C ARG A 36 1.17 -11.37 -11.27
N LEU A 37 2.05 -11.00 -10.32
CA LEU A 37 1.88 -11.32 -8.90
C LEU A 37 0.84 -10.42 -8.24
N GLU A 38 0.81 -9.14 -8.62
CA GLU A 38 -0.16 -8.15 -8.12
C GLU A 38 -1.57 -8.39 -8.67
N GLY A 39 -1.69 -8.82 -9.93
CA GLY A 39 -2.97 -9.21 -10.51
C GLY A 39 -3.32 -10.65 -10.15
N PHE A 40 -4.23 -10.87 -9.20
CA PHE A 40 -4.93 -12.14 -9.04
C PHE A 40 -5.62 -12.54 -10.37
N GLY A 41 -4.91 -13.31 -11.22
CA GLY A 41 -5.38 -13.81 -12.52
C GLY A 41 -5.46 -12.74 -13.62
N GLY A 42 -4.52 -12.76 -14.56
CA GLY A 42 -4.30 -11.76 -15.63
C GLY A 42 -5.41 -11.54 -16.67
N THR A 43 -6.67 -11.84 -16.37
CA THR A 43 -7.83 -11.64 -17.27
C THR A 43 -8.78 -10.52 -16.82
N LEU A 44 -8.73 -10.06 -15.57
CA LEU A 44 -9.62 -8.99 -15.07
C LEU A 44 -8.95 -7.60 -14.98
N ALA A 45 -7.61 -7.53 -14.95
CA ALA A 45 -6.86 -6.35 -14.48
C ALA A 45 -6.53 -5.27 -15.53
N GLU A 46 -6.76 -5.51 -16.82
CA GLU A 46 -6.53 -4.50 -17.88
C GLU A 46 -7.83 -3.88 -18.38
N ALA A 47 -8.89 -4.69 -18.58
CA ALA A 47 -10.15 -4.19 -19.14
C ALA A 47 -11.02 -3.39 -18.15
N ASN A 48 -10.84 -3.57 -16.84
CA ASN A 48 -11.64 -2.93 -15.79
C ASN A 48 -10.80 -2.15 -14.77
N ARG A 49 -9.61 -1.69 -15.16
CA ARG A 49 -8.73 -0.93 -14.26
C ARG A 49 -9.35 0.44 -13.95
N LYS A 50 -9.98 0.56 -12.79
CA LYS A 50 -10.46 1.83 -12.27
C LYS A 50 -9.30 2.58 -11.63
N VAL A 51 -9.25 3.89 -11.83
CA VAL A 51 -8.25 4.80 -11.25
C VAL A 51 -8.99 5.83 -10.42
N LEU A 52 -8.45 6.15 -9.25
CA LEU A 52 -8.88 7.23 -8.38
C LEU A 52 -7.97 8.45 -8.62
N PRO A 53 -8.42 9.47 -9.38
CA PRO A 53 -7.66 10.69 -9.56
C PRO A 53 -7.70 11.57 -8.30
N PHE A 54 -6.64 12.35 -8.08
CA PHE A 54 -6.59 13.36 -7.04
C PHE A 54 -7.42 14.59 -7.40
N GLY A 55 -7.62 14.84 -8.70
CA GLY A 55 -8.28 16.05 -9.21
C GLY A 55 -7.36 17.26 -9.21
N ILE A 56 -6.05 17.02 -9.20
CA ILE A 56 -4.99 18.03 -9.27
C ILE A 56 -4.09 17.59 -10.42
N ASP A 57 -4.15 18.33 -11.53
CA ASP A 57 -3.48 17.95 -12.79
C ASP A 57 -1.97 17.76 -12.58
N GLU A 58 -1.35 18.58 -11.75
CA GLU A 58 0.07 18.48 -11.42
C GLU A 58 0.42 17.18 -10.69
N ILE A 59 -0.50 16.58 -9.93
CA ILE A 59 -0.27 15.29 -9.27
C ILE A 59 -0.61 14.15 -10.23
N ASP A 60 -1.80 14.21 -10.83
CA ASP A 60 -2.33 13.13 -11.66
C ASP A 60 -1.44 12.88 -12.89
N ALA A 61 -0.84 13.93 -13.48
CA ALA A 61 0.10 13.80 -14.60
C ALA A 61 1.42 13.07 -14.24
N HIS A 62 1.81 13.06 -12.96
CA HIS A 62 3.02 12.35 -12.50
C HIS A 62 2.74 10.89 -12.11
N LEU A 63 1.47 10.51 -11.97
CA LEU A 63 1.09 9.16 -11.57
C LEU A 63 0.84 8.27 -12.78
N PRO A 64 1.40 7.04 -12.82
CA PRO A 64 1.13 6.10 -13.90
C PRO A 64 -0.37 5.81 -14.02
N GLY A 65 -0.98 6.22 -15.14
CA GLY A 65 -2.41 6.03 -15.38
C GLY A 65 -3.32 7.13 -14.83
N GLY A 66 -2.77 8.26 -14.38
CA GLY A 66 -3.56 9.45 -14.02
C GLY A 66 -4.18 9.42 -12.61
N GLY A 67 -3.61 8.64 -11.69
CA GLY A 67 -4.09 8.54 -10.30
C GLY A 67 -3.72 7.22 -9.62
N LEU A 68 -4.40 6.90 -8.51
CA LEU A 68 -4.21 5.65 -7.79
C LEU A 68 -5.05 4.52 -8.40
N VAL A 69 -4.41 3.44 -8.80
CA VAL A 69 -5.09 2.25 -9.34
C VAL A 69 -5.93 1.58 -8.23
N GLN A 70 -7.22 1.36 -8.48
CA GLN A 70 -8.08 0.60 -7.56
C GLN A 70 -7.73 -0.90 -7.59
N GLY A 71 -7.83 -1.57 -6.44
CA GLY A 71 -7.46 -2.98 -6.29
C GLY A 71 -5.94 -3.23 -6.25
N ALA A 72 -5.13 -2.18 -6.21
CA ALA A 72 -3.69 -2.26 -5.99
C ALA A 72 -3.32 -1.94 -4.53
N LEU A 73 -2.13 -2.37 -4.11
CA LEU A 73 -1.53 -1.99 -2.84
C LEU A 73 -0.79 -0.65 -3.00
N HIS A 74 -1.16 0.34 -2.20
CA HIS A 74 -0.48 1.64 -2.14
C HIS A 74 0.21 1.81 -0.81
N GLU A 75 1.47 2.25 -0.85
CA GLU A 75 2.24 2.59 0.35
C GLU A 75 2.37 4.10 0.46
N VAL A 76 2.02 4.64 1.63
CA VAL A 76 2.02 6.09 1.90
C VAL A 76 3.09 6.41 2.93
N PHE A 77 3.98 7.32 2.58
CA PHE A 77 5.01 7.84 3.46
C PHE A 77 4.74 9.31 3.76
N ALA A 78 4.86 9.69 5.02
CA ALA A 78 4.79 11.06 5.47
C ALA A 78 5.80 11.30 6.60
N ALA A 79 6.09 12.58 6.88
CA ALA A 79 6.96 12.96 7.98
C ALA A 79 6.37 12.60 9.36
N ASP A 80 5.04 12.48 9.44
CA ASP A 80 4.30 12.15 10.64
C ASP A 80 3.20 11.13 10.34
N ALA A 81 2.98 10.20 11.28
CA ALA A 81 2.00 9.14 11.13
C ALA A 81 0.56 9.67 11.10
N GLY A 82 0.27 10.77 11.79
CA GLY A 82 -1.02 11.45 11.74
C GLY A 82 -1.31 12.03 10.36
N ILE A 83 -0.31 12.61 9.69
CA ILE A 83 -0.44 13.10 8.30
C ILE A 83 -0.75 11.95 7.34
N ALA A 84 0.00 10.84 7.42
CA ALA A 84 -0.28 9.67 6.59
C ALA A 84 -1.69 9.11 6.86
N THR A 85 -2.08 9.05 8.14
CA THR A 85 -3.41 8.59 8.56
C THR A 85 -4.53 9.47 7.98
N ALA A 86 -4.40 10.79 8.08
CA ALA A 86 -5.36 11.73 7.53
C ALA A 86 -5.46 11.64 6.01
N PHE A 87 -4.33 11.47 5.32
CA PHE A 87 -4.31 11.27 3.87
C PHE A 87 -5.02 9.97 3.45
N CYS A 88 -4.72 8.86 4.13
CA CYS A 88 -5.42 7.59 3.90
C CYS A 88 -6.92 7.69 4.19
N ALA A 89 -7.33 8.40 5.25
CA ALA A 89 -8.73 8.64 5.57
C ALA A 89 -9.44 9.47 4.48
N LEU A 90 -8.77 10.48 3.93
CA LEU A 90 -9.29 11.27 2.81
C LEU A 90 -9.51 10.41 1.56
N LEU A 91 -8.56 9.54 1.23
CA LEU A 91 -8.71 8.60 0.11
C LEU A 91 -9.86 7.62 0.34
N ALA A 92 -9.97 7.06 1.54
CA ALA A 92 -11.05 6.16 1.91
C ALA A 92 -12.42 6.84 1.82
N GLY A 93 -12.54 8.07 2.30
CA GLY A 93 -13.78 8.86 2.23
C GLY A 93 -14.18 9.20 0.79
N ARG A 94 -13.22 9.49 -0.10
CA ARG A 94 -13.51 9.65 -1.54
C ARG A 94 -14.05 8.37 -2.16
N LEU A 95 -13.42 7.23 -1.89
CA LEU A 95 -13.89 5.93 -2.40
C LEU A 95 -15.26 5.53 -1.85
N ALA A 96 -15.53 5.82 -0.58
CA ALA A 96 -16.77 5.49 0.09
C ALA A 96 -17.97 6.30 -0.44
N LYS A 97 -17.74 7.51 -0.98
CA LYS A 97 -18.79 8.33 -1.62
C LYS A 97 -19.28 7.73 -2.93
N ASP A 98 -18.38 7.14 -3.71
CA ASP A 98 -18.69 6.61 -5.04
C ASP A 98 -19.28 5.17 -4.98
N THR A 99 -19.38 4.59 -3.78
CA THR A 99 -19.79 3.20 -3.58
C THR A 99 -20.89 3.08 -2.54
N GLU A 100 -22.09 2.65 -2.97
CA GLU A 100 -23.18 2.30 -2.07
C GLU A 100 -22.72 1.22 -1.08
N ASN A 101 -23.04 1.39 0.20
CA ASN A 101 -22.70 0.42 1.27
C ASN A 101 -21.21 0.09 1.46
N ALA A 102 -20.27 0.94 1.03
CA ALA A 102 -18.82 0.74 1.25
C ALA A 102 -18.34 0.82 2.72
N SER A 103 -17.90 -0.30 3.27
CA SER A 103 -17.20 -0.34 4.55
C SER A 103 -15.70 -0.06 4.41
N VAL A 104 -15.09 0.52 5.44
CA VAL A 104 -13.64 0.73 5.52
C VAL A 104 -13.08 -0.19 6.61
N LEU A 105 -12.18 -1.09 6.23
CA LEU A 105 -11.38 -1.86 7.19
C LEU A 105 -10.12 -1.08 7.53
N TRP A 106 -9.89 -0.84 8.81
CA TRP A 106 -8.74 -0.11 9.31
C TRP A 106 -7.92 -0.98 10.25
N CYS A 107 -6.82 -1.51 9.74
CA CYS A 107 -5.93 -2.36 10.51
C CYS A 107 -4.96 -1.51 11.34
N GLU A 108 -5.14 -1.50 12.66
CA GLU A 108 -4.23 -0.80 13.55
C GLU A 108 -3.03 -1.65 13.97
N ARG A 109 -1.90 -0.98 14.19
CA ARG A 109 -0.74 -1.57 14.88
C ARG A 109 -0.41 -0.70 16.10
N PRO A 110 -1.17 -0.82 17.21
CA PRO A 110 -1.10 0.10 18.35
C PRO A 110 0.27 0.11 19.04
N TRP A 111 1.10 -0.91 18.84
CA TRP A 111 2.44 -1.03 19.42
C TRP A 111 3.56 -0.53 18.50
N THR A 112 3.25 -0.11 17.27
CA THR A 112 4.24 0.25 16.24
C THR A 112 4.25 1.75 15.93
N LEU A 113 3.17 2.46 16.27
CA LEU A 113 3.04 3.89 16.00
C LEU A 113 2.88 4.62 17.34
N ASP A 114 3.78 5.56 17.64
CA ASP A 114 3.65 6.48 18.79
C ASP A 114 2.46 7.46 18.64
N ALA A 115 1.63 7.29 17.60
CA ALA A 115 0.48 8.11 17.26
C ALA A 115 -0.80 7.75 18.03
N GLY A 116 -0.81 6.64 18.79
CA GLY A 116 -1.98 6.19 19.54
C GLY A 116 -3.02 5.44 18.68
N THR A 117 -4.27 5.43 19.14
CA THR A 117 -5.41 4.76 18.48
C THR A 117 -6.16 5.73 17.56
N LEU A 118 -6.83 5.20 16.53
CA LEU A 118 -7.62 6.03 15.63
C LEU A 118 -8.84 6.60 16.33
N TYR A 119 -8.98 7.92 16.28
CA TYR A 119 -10.17 8.59 16.77
C TYR A 119 -11.26 8.59 15.71
N GLY A 120 -12.10 7.54 15.71
CA GLY A 120 -13.17 7.31 14.74
C GLY A 120 -14.05 8.53 14.40
N PRO A 121 -14.56 9.31 15.38
CA PRO A 121 -15.38 10.49 15.09
C PRO A 121 -14.70 11.56 14.22
N ALA A 122 -13.37 11.72 14.30
CA ALA A 122 -12.67 12.65 13.43
C ALA A 122 -12.69 12.23 11.96
N LEU A 123 -13.00 10.96 11.65
CA LEU A 123 -13.08 10.49 10.26
C LEU A 123 -14.28 11.05 9.49
N LEU A 124 -15.30 11.54 10.19
CA LEU A 124 -16.45 12.22 9.57
C LEU A 124 -16.02 13.41 8.72
N GLN A 125 -14.99 14.16 9.15
CA GLN A 125 -14.48 15.31 8.41
C GLN A 125 -13.84 14.93 7.06
N PHE A 126 -13.44 13.66 6.92
CA PHE A 126 -12.89 13.10 5.69
C PHE A 126 -13.97 12.40 4.84
N GLY A 127 -15.22 12.37 5.30
CA GLY A 127 -16.34 11.72 4.61
C GLY A 127 -16.44 10.22 4.84
N VAL A 128 -15.77 9.69 5.86
CA VAL A 128 -15.93 8.30 6.30
C VAL A 128 -16.93 8.26 7.45
N ASP A 129 -18.01 7.51 7.28
CA ASP A 129 -18.99 7.25 8.34
C ASP A 129 -18.39 6.27 9.37
N PRO A 130 -18.24 6.66 10.65
CA PRO A 130 -17.74 5.77 11.70
C PRO A 130 -18.57 4.50 11.87
N ALA A 131 -19.87 4.51 11.53
CA ALA A 131 -20.71 3.32 11.57
C ALA A 131 -20.33 2.26 10.51
N ARG A 132 -19.52 2.65 9.52
CA ARG A 132 -19.03 1.80 8.43
C ARG A 132 -17.54 1.48 8.55
N LEU A 133 -16.92 1.86 9.67
CA LEU A 133 -15.55 1.53 10.01
C LEU A 133 -15.49 0.17 10.72
N ILE A 134 -14.57 -0.68 10.29
CA ILE A 134 -14.23 -1.95 10.93
C ILE A 134 -12.79 -1.82 11.42
N LEU A 135 -12.53 -2.14 12.69
CA LEU A 135 -11.22 -2.09 13.34
C LEU A 135 -10.70 -3.50 13.65
#